data_AF-A0A961SFM8-F1
#
_entry.id   AF-A0A961SFM8-F1
#
_cell.length_a   1.000
_cell.length_b   1.000
_cell.length_c   1.000
_cell.angle_alpha   90.00
_cell.angle_beta   90.00
_cell.angle_gamma   90.00
#
_symmetry.space_group_name_H-M   'P 1'
#
loop_
_entity.id
_entity.type
_entity.pdbx_description
1 polymer ?
#
loop_
_entity_poly.entity_id
_entity_poly.type
_entity_poly.pdbx_seq_one_letter_code
_entity_poly.pdbx_strand_id
1 'polypeptide(L)'
;MFDHHSIEIEWGGRPLTLETGKVARQADGSVIATYGETVVHATVVSAKSPKPGQDFFPLTVNYQEKTYAAGKIPGGFFKREGRPSEKETLTSRLIDRPIRPLFAEGFKCDTQVIATVMQHDLENDPDIVAMVATSAALALSGVPFQGPIGGARVGFIDGEFVLNPNIDE
;
A
#
# COMPACT_ATOMS: atom_id res chain seq x y z
N MET A 1 -25.00 -7.20 -9.35
CA MET A 1 -24.10 -6.86 -10.47
C MET A 1 -23.04 -5.97 -9.87
N PHE A 2 -21.76 -6.28 -10.03
CA PHE A 2 -20.69 -5.55 -9.36
C PHE A 2 -19.93 -4.75 -10.41
N ASP A 3 -19.78 -3.46 -10.17
CA ASP A 3 -19.11 -2.56 -11.09
C ASP A 3 -17.61 -2.55 -10.79
N HIS A 4 -16.83 -2.64 -11.86
CA HIS A 4 -15.39 -2.46 -11.83
C HIS A 4 -15.11 -0.97 -12.04
N HIS A 5 -14.42 -0.34 -11.10
CA HIS A 5 -14.03 1.05 -11.22
C HIS A 5 -12.52 1.14 -11.42
N SER A 6 -12.11 1.89 -12.42
CA SER A 6 -10.70 2.19 -12.70
C SER A 6 -10.60 3.68 -13.02
N ILE A 7 -9.60 4.32 -12.41
CA ILE A 7 -9.21 5.69 -12.73
C ILE A 7 -7.72 5.69 -13.07
N GLU A 8 -7.34 6.57 -13.99
CA GLU A 8 -5.96 6.73 -14.43
C GLU A 8 -5.60 8.21 -14.38
N ILE A 9 -4.39 8.50 -13.91
CA ILE A 9 -3.80 9.83 -13.94
C ILE A 9 -2.36 9.74 -14.41
N GLU A 10 -1.87 10.82 -15.03
CA GLU A 10 -0.45 10.96 -15.32
C GLU A 10 0.26 11.59 -14.12
N TRP A 11 1.24 10.91 -13.56
CA TRP A 11 1.95 11.34 -12.35
C TRP A 11 3.45 11.16 -12.55
N GLY A 12 4.24 12.24 -12.48
CA GLY A 12 5.69 12.15 -12.67
C GLY A 12 6.12 11.50 -14.00
N GLY A 13 5.37 11.77 -15.07
CA GLY A 13 5.64 11.27 -16.43
C GLY A 13 5.26 9.81 -16.68
N ARG A 14 4.58 9.15 -15.74
CA ARG A 14 4.12 7.75 -15.85
C ARG A 14 2.64 7.64 -15.51
N PRO A 15 1.91 6.68 -16.10
CA PRO A 15 0.52 6.43 -15.73
C PRO A 15 0.45 5.80 -14.33
N LEU A 16 -0.43 6.34 -13.50
CA LEU A 16 -0.89 5.75 -12.25
C LEU A 16 -2.36 5.35 -12.41
N THR A 17 -2.65 4.06 -12.31
CA THR A 17 -4.01 3.51 -12.34
C THR A 17 -4.41 3.01 -10.95
N LEU A 18 -5.64 3.29 -10.53
CA LEU A 18 -6.25 2.75 -9.31
C LEU A 18 -7.53 1.99 -9.66
N GLU A 19 -7.55 0.69 -9.36
CA GLU A 19 -8.65 -0.23 -9.67
C GLU A 19 -9.31 -0.77 -8.39
N THR A 20 -10.64 -0.85 -8.37
CA THR A 20 -11.41 -1.46 -7.26
C THR A 20 -12.67 -2.19 -7.77
N GLY A 21 -13.28 -3.00 -6.90
CA GLY A 21 -14.51 -3.74 -7.20
C GLY A 21 -14.29 -5.11 -7.88
N LYS A 22 -13.07 -5.41 -8.34
CA LYS A 22 -12.73 -6.70 -8.98
C LYS A 22 -12.16 -7.75 -8.01
N VAL A 23 -11.19 -7.36 -7.17
CA VAL A 23 -10.41 -8.27 -6.31
C VAL A 23 -10.65 -7.99 -4.82
N ALA A 24 -10.65 -9.05 -4.00
CA ALA A 24 -10.78 -9.00 -2.54
C ALA A 24 -11.97 -8.17 -2.01
N ARG A 25 -13.14 -8.32 -2.65
CA ARG A 25 -14.40 -7.62 -2.30
C ARG A 25 -14.96 -7.91 -0.90
N GLN A 26 -14.37 -8.85 -0.16
CA GLN A 26 -14.75 -9.13 1.23
C GLN A 26 -13.99 -8.25 2.23
N ALA A 27 -12.90 -7.60 1.80
CA ALA A 27 -12.26 -6.57 2.60
C ALA A 27 -13.15 -5.32 2.64
N ASP A 28 -13.03 -4.51 3.69
CA ASP A 28 -13.77 -3.25 3.79
C ASP A 28 -13.31 -2.29 2.68
N GLY A 29 -12.01 -2.24 2.40
CA GLY A 29 -11.42 -1.56 1.25
C GLY A 29 -10.42 -2.43 0.50
N SER A 30 -10.40 -2.34 -0.83
CA SER A 30 -9.49 -3.08 -1.70
C SER A 30 -9.17 -2.27 -2.95
N VAL A 31 -7.88 -2.00 -3.19
CA VAL A 31 -7.40 -1.26 -4.36
C VAL A 31 -6.18 -1.94 -4.95
N ILE A 32 -6.18 -2.13 -6.26
CA ILE A 32 -4.98 -2.45 -7.02
C ILE A 32 -4.46 -1.15 -7.62
N ALA A 33 -3.23 -0.79 -7.29
CA ALA A 33 -2.55 0.36 -7.88
C ALA A 33 -1.48 -0.13 -8.85
N THR A 34 -1.42 0.50 -10.01
CA THR A 34 -0.39 0.25 -11.04
C THR A 34 0.29 1.57 -11.35
N TYR A 35 1.61 1.65 -11.21
CA TYR A 35 2.40 2.82 -11.59
C TYR A 35 3.50 2.39 -12.56
N GLY A 36 3.43 2.85 -13.80
CA GLY A 36 4.18 2.22 -14.89
C GLY A 36 3.73 0.77 -15.05
N GLU A 37 4.62 -0.19 -14.79
CA GLU A 37 4.29 -1.62 -14.80
C GLU A 37 4.41 -2.27 -13.41
N THR A 38 4.74 -1.50 -12.37
CA THR A 38 4.76 -1.97 -10.98
C THR A 38 3.35 -1.98 -10.38
N VAL A 39 2.93 -3.13 -9.84
CA VAL A 39 1.56 -3.39 -9.36
C VAL A 39 1.56 -3.76 -7.88
N VAL A 40 0.76 -3.04 -7.09
CA VAL A 40 0.56 -3.30 -5.66
C VAL A 40 -0.92 -3.46 -5.36
N HIS A 41 -1.28 -4.53 -4.64
CA HIS A 41 -2.64 -4.73 -4.12
C HIS A 41 -2.70 -4.38 -2.64
N ALA A 42 -3.50 -3.38 -2.28
CA ALA A 42 -3.74 -2.96 -0.91
C ALA A 42 -5.15 -3.35 -0.45
N THR A 43 -5.25 -3.91 0.75
CA THR A 43 -6.51 -4.22 1.43
C THR A 43 -6.56 -3.63 2.83
N VAL A 44 -7.77 -3.26 3.25
CA VAL A 44 -8.07 -2.73 4.57
C VAL A 44 -9.24 -3.51 5.15
N VAL A 45 -9.09 -3.94 6.40
CA VAL A 45 -10.16 -4.56 7.17
C VAL A 45 -10.14 -3.97 8.57
N SER A 46 -11.31 -3.64 9.11
CA SER A 46 -11.47 -3.17 10.48
C SER A 46 -12.57 -3.92 11.21
N ALA A 47 -12.33 -4.20 12.50
CA ALA A 47 -13.35 -4.76 13.36
C ALA A 47 -14.52 -3.77 13.51
N LYS A 48 -15.74 -4.30 13.56
CA LYS A 48 -16.95 -3.48 13.75
C LYS A 48 -17.07 -2.91 15.17
N SER A 49 -16.35 -3.48 16.13
CA SER A 49 -16.38 -3.07 17.53
C SER A 49 -14.99 -3.23 18.16
N PRO A 50 -14.61 -2.36 19.11
CA PRO A 50 -13.37 -2.52 19.85
C PRO A 50 -13.41 -3.77 20.73
N LYS A 51 -12.24 -4.36 20.99
CA LYS A 51 -12.11 -5.47 21.94
C LYS A 51 -12.36 -4.99 23.38
N PRO A 52 -12.94 -5.83 24.27
CA PRO A 52 -13.08 -5.48 25.68
C PRO A 52 -11.72 -5.12 26.29
N GLY A 53 -11.65 -4.00 27.01
CA GLY A 53 -10.41 -3.53 27.67
C GLY A 53 -9.39 -2.87 26.75
N GLN A 54 -9.71 -2.61 25.48
CA GLN A 54 -8.80 -1.96 24.53
C GLN A 54 -8.53 -0.49 24.92
N ASP A 55 -7.30 -0.19 25.31
CA ASP A 55 -6.85 1.11 25.79
C ASP A 55 -6.12 1.93 24.72
N PHE A 56 -5.42 1.29 23.78
CA PHE A 56 -4.77 1.92 22.62
C PHE A 56 -5.50 1.66 21.29
N PHE A 57 -5.11 2.33 20.20
CA PHE A 57 -5.60 2.05 18.85
C PHE A 57 -4.77 0.93 18.16
N PRO A 58 -5.34 -0.28 17.98
CA PRO A 58 -4.66 -1.38 17.31
C PRO A 58 -4.71 -1.22 15.79
N LEU A 59 -3.66 -0.61 15.24
CA LEU A 59 -3.40 -0.56 13.80
C LEU A 59 -2.17 -1.42 13.48
N THR A 60 -2.35 -2.34 12.53
CA THR A 60 -1.28 -3.18 11.99
C THR A 60 -1.15 -2.93 10.49
N VAL A 61 0.06 -2.61 10.04
CA VAL A 61 0.39 -2.46 8.62
C VAL A 61 1.39 -3.54 8.22
N ASN A 62 1.06 -4.32 7.19
CA ASN A 62 1.95 -5.31 6.60
C ASN A 62 2.16 -5.00 5.13
N TYR A 63 3.34 -4.52 4.78
CA TYR A 63 3.81 -4.52 3.40
C TYR A 63 4.58 -5.81 3.13
N GLN A 64 4.31 -6.47 2.01
CA GLN A 64 4.91 -7.75 1.64
C GLN A 64 5.30 -7.78 0.16
N GLU A 65 6.48 -8.30 -0.13
CA GLU A 65 6.97 -8.53 -1.49
C GLU A 65 6.89 -10.02 -1.81
N LYS A 66 6.19 -10.36 -2.89
CA LYS A 66 6.21 -11.73 -3.41
C LYS A 66 7.32 -11.87 -4.43
N THR A 67 8.14 -12.92 -4.33
CA THR A 67 9.31 -13.03 -5.22
C THR A 67 8.91 -13.24 -6.68
N TYR A 68 7.71 -13.78 -6.91
CA TYR A 68 7.15 -13.89 -8.26
C TYR A 68 6.93 -12.52 -8.92
N ALA A 69 6.79 -11.44 -8.15
CA ALA A 69 6.63 -10.09 -8.69
C ALA A 69 7.83 -9.66 -9.55
N ALA A 70 9.01 -10.21 -9.27
CA ALA A 70 10.24 -10.02 -10.04
C ALA A 70 10.63 -11.27 -10.85
N GLY A 71 9.70 -12.21 -11.08
CA GLY A 71 9.94 -13.44 -11.85
C GLY A 71 10.90 -14.43 -11.18
N LYS A 72 11.04 -14.40 -9.85
CA LYS A 72 12.01 -15.22 -9.10
C LYS A 72 11.34 -16.18 -8.12
N ILE A 73 12.02 -17.30 -7.85
CA ILE A 73 11.67 -18.23 -6.77
C ILE A 73 12.49 -17.87 -5.51
N PRO A 74 11.94 -17.95 -4.29
CA PRO A 74 12.67 -17.60 -3.09
C PRO A 74 13.95 -18.45 -2.92
N GLY A 75 15.07 -17.79 -2.56
CA GLY A 75 16.37 -18.44 -2.45
C GLY A 75 16.51 -19.42 -1.28
N GLY A 76 15.74 -19.22 -0.20
CA GLY A 76 15.85 -19.99 1.04
C GLY A 76 15.55 -21.49 0.91
N PHE A 77 15.88 -22.27 1.95
CA PHE A 77 15.70 -23.72 1.97
C PHE A 77 14.27 -24.16 1.63
N PHE A 78 13.27 -23.47 2.19
CA PHE A 78 11.85 -23.79 2.02
C PHE A 78 11.24 -23.28 0.70
N LYS A 79 11.99 -22.53 -0.12
CA LYS A 79 11.51 -21.94 -1.40
C LYS A 79 10.19 -21.16 -1.28
N ARG A 80 9.98 -20.51 -0.14
CA ARG A 80 8.78 -19.71 0.19
C ARG A 80 9.19 -18.44 0.93
N GLU A 81 8.47 -17.35 0.73
CA GLU A 81 8.63 -16.13 1.53
C GLU A 81 8.28 -16.41 2.99
N GLY A 82 9.08 -15.86 3.90
CA GLY A 82 9.02 -16.16 5.32
C GLY A 82 8.79 -14.94 6.17
N ARG A 83 9.73 -14.69 7.09
CA ARG A 83 9.70 -13.50 7.94
C ARG A 83 9.89 -12.23 7.10
N PRO A 84 9.29 -11.10 7.49
CA PRO A 84 9.51 -9.82 6.82
C PRO A 84 10.99 -9.49 6.75
N SER A 85 11.42 -9.06 5.57
CA SER A 85 12.73 -8.46 5.33
C SER A 85 12.83 -7.07 5.96
N GLU A 86 14.04 -6.50 5.92
CA GLU A 86 14.28 -5.12 6.35
C GLU A 86 13.45 -4.13 5.54
N LYS A 87 13.47 -4.23 4.19
CA LYS A 87 12.65 -3.38 3.31
C LYS A 87 11.17 -3.53 3.64
N GLU A 88 10.67 -4.76 3.82
CA GLU A 88 9.25 -4.96 4.16
C GLU A 88 8.86 -4.32 5.49
N THR A 89 9.73 -4.42 6.49
CA THR A 89 9.53 -3.79 7.81
C THR A 89 9.58 -2.26 7.72
N LEU A 90 10.56 -1.72 6.99
CA LEU A 90 10.73 -0.27 6.82
C LEU A 90 9.57 0.34 6.02
N THR A 91 9.15 -0.29 4.93
CA THR A 91 8.00 0.17 4.13
C THR A 91 6.69 0.06 4.91
N SER A 92 6.50 -1.00 5.71
CA SER A 92 5.35 -1.09 6.61
C SER A 92 5.30 0.10 7.58
N ARG A 93 6.45 0.48 8.17
CA ARG A 93 6.56 1.67 9.03
C ARG A 93 6.37 2.98 8.26
N LEU A 94 6.85 3.06 7.01
CA LEU A 94 6.69 4.22 6.16
C LEU A 94 5.20 4.51 5.91
N ILE A 95 4.40 3.47 5.68
CA ILE A 95 2.95 3.56 5.48
C ILE A 95 2.22 3.84 6.80
N ASP A 96 2.60 3.17 7.90
CA ASP A 96 1.95 3.31 9.21
C ASP A 96 2.02 4.74 9.77
N ARG A 97 3.21 5.35 9.70
CA ARG A 97 3.50 6.68 10.27
C ARG A 97 2.50 7.77 9.85
N PRO A 98 2.21 8.00 8.55
CA PRO A 98 1.29 9.05 8.13
C PRO A 98 -0.19 8.70 8.37
N ILE A 99 -0.58 7.43 8.33
CA ILE A 99 -2.01 7.06 8.47
C ILE A 99 -2.47 6.98 9.93
N ARG A 100 -1.59 6.54 10.85
CA ARG A 100 -1.93 6.34 12.26
C ARG A 100 -2.56 7.57 12.94
N PRO A 101 -2.06 8.80 12.77
CA PRO A 101 -2.65 9.98 13.41
C PRO A 101 -3.96 10.45 12.76
N LEU A 102 -4.35 9.90 11.60
CA LEU A 102 -5.53 10.34 10.85
C LEU A 102 -6.80 9.56 11.18
N PHE A 103 -6.74 8.56 12.06
CA PHE A 103 -7.95 7.91 12.56
C PHE A 103 -8.66 8.81 13.57
N ALA A 104 -9.99 8.81 13.55
CA ALA A 104 -10.79 9.62 14.46
C ALA A 104 -10.43 9.35 15.92
N GLU A 105 -10.41 10.41 16.73
CA GLU A 105 -10.08 10.31 18.15
C GLU A 105 -11.03 9.32 18.87
N GLY A 106 -10.46 8.45 19.70
CA GLY A 106 -11.21 7.41 20.40
C GLY A 106 -11.54 6.18 19.57
N PHE A 107 -11.20 6.14 18.28
CA PHE A 107 -11.32 4.93 17.47
C PHE A 107 -10.33 3.85 17.93
N LYS A 108 -10.86 2.69 18.34
CA LYS A 108 -10.08 1.58 18.92
C LYS A 108 -10.42 0.21 18.32
N CYS A 109 -10.99 0.20 17.12
CA CYS A 109 -11.23 -1.05 16.41
C CYS A 109 -9.94 -1.59 15.80
N ASP A 110 -9.75 -2.91 15.91
CA ASP A 110 -8.63 -3.63 15.29
C ASP A 110 -8.65 -3.44 13.79
N THR A 111 -7.66 -2.70 13.28
CA THR A 111 -7.58 -2.29 11.88
C THR A 111 -6.30 -2.83 11.28
N GLN A 112 -6.44 -3.55 10.17
CA GLN A 112 -5.33 -4.16 9.46
C GLN A 112 -5.27 -3.62 8.04
N VAL A 113 -4.06 -3.25 7.65
CA VAL A 113 -3.69 -2.90 6.27
C VAL A 113 -2.70 -3.95 5.77
N ILE A 114 -2.96 -4.50 4.58
CA ILE A 114 -2.01 -5.38 3.89
C ILE A 114 -1.74 -4.79 2.50
N ALA A 115 -0.49 -4.46 2.20
CA ALA A 115 -0.03 -4.06 0.88
C ALA A 115 0.87 -5.15 0.31
N THR A 116 0.47 -5.77 -0.80
CA THR A 116 1.20 -6.87 -1.43
C THR A 116 1.70 -6.45 -2.80
N VAL A 117 3.01 -6.53 -3.01
CA VAL A 117 3.60 -6.31 -4.34
C VAL A 117 3.35 -7.54 -5.20
N MET A 118 2.65 -7.32 -6.31
CA MET A 118 2.22 -8.37 -7.24
C MET A 118 3.10 -8.40 -8.49
N GLN A 119 3.62 -7.26 -8.91
CA GLN A 119 4.51 -7.10 -10.05
C GLN A 119 5.49 -5.96 -9.79
N HIS A 120 6.74 -6.12 -10.19
CA HIS A 120 7.79 -5.12 -10.09
C HIS A 120 8.50 -5.00 -11.45
N ASP A 121 8.51 -3.80 -12.01
CA ASP A 121 9.03 -3.54 -13.36
C ASP A 121 10.55 -3.29 -13.43
N LEU A 122 11.19 -3.19 -12.26
CA LEU A 122 12.63 -2.96 -12.04
C LEU A 122 13.04 -1.48 -12.20
N GLU A 123 12.09 -0.60 -12.44
CA GLU A 123 12.32 0.84 -12.57
C GLU A 123 11.64 1.61 -11.43
N ASN A 124 10.38 1.28 -11.12
CA ASN A 124 9.57 1.98 -10.14
C ASN A 124 9.60 1.26 -8.78
N ASP A 125 10.12 1.94 -7.75
CA ASP A 125 10.09 1.38 -6.39
C ASP A 125 8.64 1.27 -5.89
N PRO A 126 8.19 0.06 -5.47
CA PRO A 126 6.81 -0.19 -5.07
C PRO A 126 6.40 0.49 -3.75
N ASP A 127 7.33 1.06 -2.97
CA ASP A 127 7.00 1.60 -1.65
C ASP A 127 6.06 2.82 -1.70
N ILE A 128 6.29 3.74 -2.63
CA ILE A 128 5.39 4.88 -2.87
C ILE A 128 4.06 4.41 -3.44
N VAL A 129 4.08 3.45 -4.37
CA VAL A 129 2.87 2.86 -4.97
C VAL A 129 2.01 2.21 -3.87
N ALA A 130 2.62 1.49 -2.94
CA ALA A 130 1.95 0.84 -1.82
C ALA A 130 1.33 1.85 -0.84
N MET A 131 1.97 2.99 -0.62
CA MET A 131 1.41 4.06 0.21
C MET A 131 0.17 4.68 -0.44
N VAL A 132 0.22 4.95 -1.75
CA VAL A 132 -0.94 5.47 -2.51
C VAL A 132 -2.08 4.44 -2.55
N ALA A 133 -1.76 3.17 -2.82
CA ALA A 133 -2.74 2.09 -2.81
C ALA A 133 -3.43 1.95 -1.45
N THR A 134 -2.65 2.00 -0.36
CA THR A 134 -3.15 1.96 1.01
C THR A 134 -4.08 3.12 1.31
N SER A 135 -3.68 4.34 0.92
CA SER A 135 -4.49 5.55 1.11
C SER A 135 -5.84 5.43 0.42
N ALA A 136 -5.84 4.97 -0.84
CA ALA A 136 -7.05 4.75 -1.61
C ALA A 136 -7.93 3.67 -0.97
N ALA A 137 -7.36 2.54 -0.56
CA ALA A 137 -8.10 1.47 0.10
C ALA A 137 -8.71 1.92 1.45
N LEU A 138 -7.99 2.72 2.25
CA LEU A 138 -8.50 3.30 3.50
C LEU A 138 -9.67 4.25 3.23
N ALA A 139 -9.52 5.16 2.26
CA ALA A 139 -10.57 6.11 1.89
C ALA A 139 -11.86 5.40 1.41
N LEU A 140 -11.72 4.26 0.73
CA LEU A 140 -12.86 3.46 0.25
C LEU A 140 -13.47 2.56 1.34
N SER A 141 -12.73 2.24 2.39
CA SER A 141 -13.14 1.25 3.39
C SER A 141 -14.27 1.70 4.33
N GLY A 142 -14.57 3.01 4.39
CA GLY A 142 -15.56 3.55 5.31
C GLY A 142 -15.16 3.56 6.78
N VAL A 143 -13.93 3.13 7.12
CA VAL A 143 -13.35 3.31 8.46
C VAL A 143 -13.19 4.81 8.74
N PRO A 144 -13.26 5.26 10.01
CA PRO A 144 -13.20 6.68 10.36
C PRO A 144 -11.77 7.22 10.24
N PHE A 145 -11.33 7.39 9.00
CA PHE A 145 -10.01 7.87 8.58
C PHE A 145 -10.14 9.22 7.88
N GLN A 146 -9.45 10.23 8.40
CA GLN A 146 -9.49 11.63 7.95
C GLN A 146 -8.52 11.90 6.78
N GLY A 147 -8.30 10.91 5.92
CA GLY A 147 -7.51 11.07 4.70
C GLY A 147 -8.32 11.67 3.53
N PRO A 148 -7.87 11.47 2.28
CA PRO A 148 -6.76 10.63 1.86
C PRO A 148 -5.38 11.24 2.14
N ILE A 149 -4.34 10.41 2.10
CA ILE A 149 -2.94 10.84 2.02
C ILE A 149 -2.38 10.65 0.61
N GLY A 150 -1.35 11.40 0.27
CA GLY A 150 -0.47 11.11 -0.85
C GLY A 150 0.93 10.81 -0.35
N GLY A 151 1.80 10.40 -1.26
CA GLY A 151 3.23 10.52 -1.01
C GLY A 151 4.03 10.34 -2.30
N ALA A 152 5.26 10.83 -2.26
CA ALA A 152 6.14 10.94 -3.41
C ALA A 152 7.58 10.77 -2.94
N ARG A 153 8.44 10.33 -3.84
CA ARG A 153 9.90 10.37 -3.69
C ARG A 153 10.43 11.58 -4.46
N VAL A 154 11.42 12.27 -3.91
CA VAL A 154 12.07 13.40 -4.58
C VAL A 154 13.56 13.11 -4.65
N GLY A 155 14.10 13.05 -5.86
CA GLY A 155 15.52 13.00 -6.16
C GLY A 155 16.09 14.40 -6.43
N PHE A 156 17.41 14.53 -6.41
CA PHE A 156 18.12 15.75 -6.78
C PHE A 156 19.24 15.42 -7.77
N ILE A 157 19.01 15.70 -9.05
CA ILE A 157 19.84 15.27 -10.19
C ILE A 157 20.16 16.50 -11.03
N ASP A 158 21.44 16.70 -11.36
CA ASP A 158 21.94 17.82 -12.16
C ASP A 158 21.48 19.22 -11.69
N GLY A 159 21.27 19.37 -10.38
CA GLY A 159 20.84 20.62 -9.75
C GLY A 159 19.32 20.84 -9.72
N GLU A 160 18.53 19.87 -10.20
CA GLU A 160 17.07 19.94 -10.29
C GLU A 160 16.39 18.89 -9.41
N PHE A 161 15.18 19.19 -8.94
CA PHE A 161 14.35 18.22 -8.23
C PHE A 161 13.61 17.31 -9.21
N VAL A 162 13.74 16.00 -9.03
CA VAL A 162 13.10 14.98 -9.86
C VAL A 162 12.03 14.24 -9.05
N LEU A 163 10.81 14.19 -9.58
CA LEU A 163 9.67 13.51 -8.95
C LEU A 163 9.70 12.01 -9.26
N ASN A 164 9.65 11.19 -8.21
CA ASN A 164 9.64 9.74 -8.27
C ASN A 164 10.74 9.18 -9.19
N PRO A 165 12.03 9.48 -8.95
CA PRO A 165 13.10 8.95 -9.80
C PRO A 165 13.02 7.42 -9.89
N ASN A 166 13.37 6.87 -11.04
CA ASN A 166 13.54 5.43 -11.20
C ASN A 166 14.67 4.92 -10.30
N ILE A 167 14.76 3.59 -10.10
CA ILE A 167 15.80 2.98 -9.27
C ILE A 167 17.22 3.32 -9.76
N ASP A 168 17.38 3.51 -11.07
CA ASP A 168 18.66 3.84 -11.71
C ASP A 168 18.96 5.36 -11.76
N GLU A 169 18.04 6.21 -11.31
CA GLU A 169 18.14 7.69 -11.28
C GLU A 169 18.38 8.22 -9.86
#